data_AF-A0A8S9C068-F1
#
_entry.id   AF-A0A8S9C068-F1
#
_cell.length_a   1.000
_cell.length_b   1.000
_cell.length_c   1.000
_cell.angle_alpha   90.00
_cell.angle_beta   90.00
_cell.angle_gamma   90.00
#
_symmetry.space_group_name_H-M   'P 1'
#
loop_
_entity.id
_entity.type
_entity.pdbx_description
1 polymer ?
#
loop_
_entity_poly.entity_id
_entity_poly.type
_entity_poly.pdbx_seq_one_letter_code
_entity_poly.pdbx_strand_id
1 'polypeptide(L)'
;MSTDELFKDYDDAGVYVESQHRALRQDTRNFVVEFGRSHAQIAFDLKAEDVKELLDTPAPADRPVRWINLWGPHTQEAIVELLGKHYDFSLRLLAMIKSEPPGSKHRPHQKQARGFRTMLHLKQDVEAAVIPGDASDSSDEKLSYGVPLEKAEAPKVQPAGGISHYALAKQMINYQSIDVGNHSICVGANFMHDIVSKTEGSDIDIISEGVQRRLWSWLVLCDDHTVLSLHEHPGYVEDTRDLKSFRANTLSVLSQISKHGHGGSDPISMQTVRQALKTDVSQASPGVEGASLLFYYLFDDWQAVYTTVAKFSKRLEQIHDAIIFDMRKKSYQNPDVEIIPRLHVLGRQGRQLRNLYSGYKNLVERILEPKATMVYHANARSQSDLTSMSGHGGVLLAQSASQRFNRLSDRLELLMVSQMVESLAEKDALVNTYFNINAQKDSEATARLTRSATLLAKLSVLFLPVSLMTSYFSIQIQDLQGVYSAKDYWYSFAIIMSISFVALFFFSKLLMWVTESLDALLKQISHASKRFFNNTKKYCFQKLRKKNE
;
A
#
# COMPACT_ATOMS: atom_id res chain seq x y z
N MET A 1 47.03 -3.01 8.68
CA MET A 1 47.09 -2.73 7.23
C MET A 1 46.61 -1.31 7.10
N SER A 2 47.31 -0.45 6.35
CA SER A 2 46.84 0.92 6.16
C SER A 2 45.48 0.87 5.45
N THR A 3 44.54 1.69 5.89
CA THR A 3 43.20 1.83 5.29
C THR A 3 43.24 2.01 3.77
N ASP A 4 44.28 2.64 3.21
CA ASP A 4 44.45 2.82 1.75
C ASP A 4 44.66 1.51 0.96
N GLU A 5 45.15 0.43 1.58
CA GLU A 5 45.33 -0.86 0.88
C GLU A 5 44.01 -1.60 0.62
N LEU A 6 42.95 -1.26 1.37
CA LEU A 6 41.64 -1.88 1.26
C LEU A 6 40.77 -1.26 0.16
N PHE A 7 41.04 0.00 -0.18
CA PHE A 7 40.30 0.73 -1.19
C PHE A 7 40.86 0.46 -2.58
N LYS A 8 39.96 0.17 -3.52
CA LYS A 8 40.27 0.05 -4.96
C LYS A 8 39.75 1.28 -5.70
N ASP A 9 40.43 1.67 -6.78
CA ASP A 9 39.97 2.76 -7.65
C ASP A 9 38.65 2.36 -8.33
N TYR A 10 37.57 3.05 -8.00
CA TYR A 10 36.23 2.75 -8.52
C TYR A 10 36.00 3.36 -9.91
N ASP A 11 36.90 4.22 -10.36
CA ASP A 11 36.94 4.72 -11.73
C ASP A 11 37.72 3.78 -12.67
N ASP A 12 38.30 2.67 -12.18
CA ASP A 12 38.80 1.58 -13.03
C ASP A 12 37.66 0.68 -13.52
N ALA A 13 37.70 0.31 -14.81
CA ALA A 13 36.63 -0.47 -15.44
C ALA A 13 36.48 -1.89 -14.85
N GLY A 14 37.59 -2.54 -14.48
CA GLY A 14 37.57 -3.87 -13.89
C GLY A 14 36.98 -3.84 -12.47
N VAL A 15 37.44 -2.89 -11.66
CA VAL A 15 36.92 -2.66 -10.31
C VAL A 15 35.45 -2.25 -10.34
N TYR A 16 35.04 -1.42 -11.29
CA TYR A 16 33.64 -1.00 -11.45
C TYR A 16 32.71 -2.21 -11.64
N VAL A 17 33.03 -3.09 -12.60
CA VAL A 17 32.22 -4.29 -12.88
C VAL A 17 32.22 -5.25 -11.68
N GLU A 18 33.38 -5.52 -11.08
CA GLU A 18 33.51 -6.37 -9.88
C GLU A 18 32.64 -5.83 -8.73
N SER A 19 32.68 -4.51 -8.51
CA SER A 19 31.95 -3.83 -7.45
C SER A 19 30.43 -3.89 -7.66
N GLN A 20 29.95 -3.72 -8.88
CA GLN A 20 28.52 -3.88 -9.20
C GLN A 20 28.03 -5.30 -8.93
N HIS A 21 28.82 -6.31 -9.32
CA HIS A 21 28.50 -7.70 -9.02
C HIS A 21 28.53 -7.98 -7.51
N ARG A 22 29.55 -7.50 -6.81
CA ARG A 22 29.70 -7.71 -5.36
C ARG A 22 28.56 -7.05 -4.59
N ALA A 23 28.21 -5.81 -4.90
CA ALA A 23 27.09 -5.10 -4.29
C ALA A 23 25.73 -5.79 -4.48
N LEU A 24 25.58 -6.69 -5.47
CA LEU A 24 24.37 -7.49 -5.69
C LEU A 24 24.38 -8.84 -4.95
N ARG A 25 25.52 -9.31 -4.40
CA ARG A 25 25.57 -10.61 -3.71
C ARG A 25 24.92 -10.55 -2.33
N GLN A 26 24.17 -11.59 -1.98
CA GLN A 26 23.46 -11.66 -0.69
C GLN A 26 24.41 -11.70 0.52
N ASP A 27 25.64 -12.18 0.34
CA ASP A 27 26.66 -12.30 1.39
C ASP A 27 27.41 -10.98 1.68
N THR A 28 27.33 -10.00 0.78
CA THR A 28 27.91 -8.67 1.01
C THR A 28 27.18 -7.95 2.13
N ARG A 29 27.94 -7.55 3.15
CA ARG A 29 27.46 -6.97 4.40
C ARG A 29 27.49 -5.45 4.39
N ASN A 30 28.55 -4.86 3.85
CA ASN A 30 28.69 -3.42 3.77
C ASN A 30 29.62 -3.01 2.62
N PHE A 31 29.57 -1.74 2.25
CA PHE A 31 30.59 -1.13 1.41
C PHE A 31 30.77 0.34 1.79
N VAL A 32 31.93 0.88 1.45
CA VAL A 32 32.24 2.30 1.59
C VAL A 32 32.72 2.84 0.26
N VAL A 33 32.18 3.99 -0.15
CA VAL A 33 32.65 4.74 -1.31
C VAL A 33 33.10 6.12 -0.86
N GLU A 34 34.32 6.50 -1.23
CA GLU A 34 34.79 7.87 -1.10
C GLU A 34 34.95 8.47 -2.49
N PHE A 35 34.35 9.63 -2.71
CA PHE A 35 34.36 10.24 -4.04
C PHE A 35 34.44 11.76 -3.99
N GLY A 36 34.91 12.31 -5.08
CA GLY A 36 34.89 13.75 -5.35
C GLY A 36 34.72 14.02 -6.84
N ARG A 37 35.21 15.18 -7.27
CA ARG A 37 35.07 15.64 -8.66
C ARG A 37 35.74 14.70 -9.67
N SER A 38 36.92 14.21 -9.33
CA SER A 38 37.82 13.55 -10.30
C SER A 38 38.12 12.09 -9.97
N HIS A 39 38.06 11.70 -8.70
CA HIS A 39 38.41 10.35 -8.24
C HIS A 39 37.28 9.75 -7.41
N ALA A 40 37.18 8.43 -7.42
CA ALA A 40 36.30 7.65 -6.56
C ALA A 40 37.01 6.36 -6.16
N GLN A 41 36.88 5.93 -4.92
CA GLN A 41 37.40 4.66 -4.44
C GLN A 41 36.33 3.89 -3.67
N ILE A 42 36.45 2.57 -3.67
CA ILE A 42 35.48 1.68 -3.03
C ILE A 42 36.15 0.56 -2.26
N ALA A 43 35.56 0.21 -1.12
CA ALA A 43 35.92 -0.96 -0.32
C ALA A 43 34.64 -1.69 0.10
N PHE A 44 34.75 -3.00 0.36
CA PHE A 44 33.62 -3.87 0.69
C PHE A 44 33.93 -4.73 1.91
N ASP A 45 32.88 -5.03 2.68
CA ASP A 45 32.92 -5.92 3.85
C ASP A 45 33.98 -5.53 4.88
N LEU A 46 34.08 -4.22 5.14
CA LEU A 46 34.95 -3.63 6.15
C LEU A 46 34.52 -4.07 7.56
N LYS A 47 35.50 -4.30 8.44
CA LYS A 47 35.26 -4.63 9.84
C LYS A 47 35.12 -3.36 10.68
N ALA A 48 34.69 -3.51 11.93
CA ALA A 48 34.53 -2.39 12.85
C ALA A 48 35.85 -1.63 13.10
N GLU A 49 36.99 -2.31 13.11
CA GLU A 49 38.31 -1.69 13.25
C GLU A 49 38.65 -0.81 12.04
N ASP A 50 38.40 -1.32 10.82
CA ASP A 50 38.65 -0.58 9.58
C ASP A 50 37.75 0.66 9.49
N VAL A 51 36.46 0.53 9.86
CA VAL A 51 35.52 1.66 9.91
C VAL A 51 35.92 2.67 10.99
N LYS A 52 36.47 2.22 12.13
CA LYS A 52 36.98 3.12 13.16
C LYS A 52 38.10 3.99 12.61
N GLU A 53 39.11 3.37 12.02
CA GLU A 53 40.25 4.06 11.42
C GLU A 53 39.80 5.05 10.34
N LEU A 54 38.79 4.65 9.55
CA LEU A 54 38.18 5.50 8.54
C LEU A 54 37.48 6.74 9.14
N LEU A 55 36.73 6.59 10.24
CA LEU A 55 36.07 7.74 10.89
C LEU A 55 37.06 8.66 11.61
N ASP A 56 38.10 8.09 12.21
CA ASP A 56 39.16 8.86 12.87
C ASP A 56 40.02 9.64 11.84
N THR A 57 40.00 9.22 10.56
CA THR A 57 40.74 9.86 9.46
C THR A 57 39.85 10.81 8.66
N PRO A 58 40.21 12.10 8.55
CA PRO A 58 39.43 13.05 7.77
C PRO A 58 39.43 12.66 6.28
N ALA A 59 38.31 12.89 5.60
CA ALA A 59 38.18 12.58 4.19
C ALA A 59 39.22 13.34 3.35
N PRO A 60 39.89 12.68 2.38
CA PRO A 60 40.85 13.34 1.49
C PRO A 60 40.21 14.52 0.72
N ALA A 61 40.97 15.59 0.50
CA ALA A 61 40.45 16.80 -0.15
C ALA A 61 39.99 16.57 -1.60
N ASP A 62 40.55 15.58 -2.29
CA ASP A 62 40.16 15.16 -3.64
C ASP A 62 38.90 14.28 -3.65
N ARG A 63 38.54 13.68 -2.50
CA ARG A 63 37.39 12.80 -2.28
C ARG A 63 36.66 13.17 -0.98
N PRO A 64 36.07 14.38 -0.91
CA PRO A 64 35.55 14.93 0.34
C PRO A 64 34.23 14.29 0.81
N VAL A 65 33.60 13.43 0.00
CA VAL A 65 32.32 12.80 0.34
C VAL A 65 32.54 11.33 0.62
N ARG A 66 31.99 10.87 1.73
CA ARG A 66 32.04 9.47 2.15
C ARG A 66 30.64 8.88 2.20
N TRP A 67 30.46 7.71 1.62
CA TRP A 67 29.23 6.95 1.68
C TRP A 67 29.47 5.61 2.35
N ILE A 68 28.82 5.35 3.47
CA ILE A 68 28.87 4.06 4.18
C ILE A 68 27.52 3.38 4.06
N ASN A 69 27.49 2.22 3.41
CA ASN A 69 26.28 1.42 3.24
C ASN A 69 26.34 0.14 4.05
N LEU A 70 25.30 -0.16 4.84
CA LEU A 70 25.17 -1.40 5.61
C LEU A 70 23.90 -2.17 5.23
N TRP A 71 24.08 -3.42 4.85
CA TRP A 71 23.00 -4.39 4.69
C TRP A 71 22.77 -5.14 6.01
N GLY A 72 21.56 -5.07 6.55
CA GLY A 72 21.21 -5.78 7.78
C GLY A 72 22.04 -5.33 9.00
N PRO A 73 21.89 -4.07 9.45
CA PRO A 73 22.71 -3.49 10.51
C PRO A 73 22.65 -4.29 11.84
N HIS A 74 21.55 -4.98 12.12
CA HIS A 74 21.42 -5.90 13.27
C HIS A 74 22.49 -7.01 13.33
N THR A 75 23.10 -7.39 12.19
CA THR A 75 24.19 -8.37 12.14
C THR A 75 25.58 -7.76 12.33
N GLN A 76 25.67 -6.43 12.36
CA GLN A 76 26.91 -5.65 12.37
C GLN A 76 26.91 -4.67 13.56
N GLU A 77 26.50 -5.16 14.75
CA GLU A 77 26.29 -4.33 15.94
C GLU A 77 27.50 -3.47 16.32
N ALA A 78 28.72 -4.01 16.20
CA ALA A 78 29.94 -3.27 16.50
C ALA A 78 30.13 -2.03 15.61
N ILE A 79 29.78 -2.11 14.32
CA ILE A 79 29.85 -0.96 13.42
C ILE A 79 28.74 0.05 13.76
N VAL A 80 27.53 -0.43 14.04
CA VAL A 80 26.40 0.43 14.42
C VAL A 80 26.67 1.20 15.71
N GLU A 81 27.24 0.56 16.72
CA GLU A 81 27.64 1.20 17.98
C GLU A 81 28.71 2.26 17.76
N LEU A 82 29.67 1.97 16.88
CA LEU A 82 30.74 2.89 16.54
C LEU A 82 30.21 4.14 15.82
N LEU A 83 29.38 3.96 14.79
CA LEU A 83 28.70 5.05 14.09
C LEU A 83 27.82 5.86 15.05
N GLY A 84 27.09 5.19 15.94
CA GLY A 84 26.26 5.82 16.95
C GLY A 84 27.02 6.68 17.92
N LYS A 85 28.19 6.23 18.36
CA LYS A 85 29.08 6.98 19.23
C LYS A 85 29.73 8.16 18.51
N HIS A 86 30.08 8.00 17.23
CA HIS A 86 30.74 9.05 16.46
C HIS A 86 29.79 10.20 16.10
N TYR A 87 28.55 9.90 15.72
CA TYR A 87 27.57 10.89 15.25
C TYR A 87 26.46 11.21 16.27
N ASP A 88 26.65 10.82 17.54
CA ASP A 88 25.72 11.02 18.65
C ASP A 88 24.27 10.56 18.38
N PHE A 89 24.11 9.31 17.91
CA PHE A 89 22.78 8.75 17.73
C PHE A 89 22.05 8.58 19.06
N SER A 90 20.77 8.91 19.07
CA SER A 90 19.93 8.68 20.23
C SER A 90 19.92 7.20 20.62
N LEU A 91 19.86 6.90 21.92
CA LEU A 91 19.75 5.52 22.42
C LEU A 91 18.57 4.78 21.79
N ARG A 92 17.48 5.52 21.52
CA ARG A 92 16.30 5.00 20.83
C ARG A 92 16.61 4.60 19.40
N LEU A 93 17.27 5.46 18.62
CA LEU A 93 17.64 5.18 17.23
C LEU A 93 18.58 3.97 17.16
N LEU A 94 19.58 3.89 18.04
CA LEU A 94 20.48 2.74 18.12
C LEU A 94 19.74 1.44 18.42
N ALA A 95 18.84 1.45 19.41
CA ALA A 95 18.03 0.29 19.73
C ALA A 95 17.14 -0.14 18.54
N MET A 96 16.61 0.80 17.76
CA MET A 96 15.83 0.51 16.56
C MET A 96 16.70 -0.12 15.45
N ILE A 97 17.86 0.46 15.15
CA ILE A 97 18.77 -0.04 14.11
C ILE A 97 19.29 -1.45 14.45
N LYS A 98 19.60 -1.71 15.73
CA LYS A 98 20.07 -3.01 16.21
C LYS A 98 18.97 -4.07 16.32
N SER A 99 17.70 -3.68 16.24
CA SER A 99 16.60 -4.63 16.40
C SER A 99 16.57 -5.65 15.26
N GLU A 100 16.24 -6.90 15.61
CA GLU A 100 16.19 -8.00 14.66
C GLU A 100 14.93 -7.90 13.78
N PRO A 101 15.06 -7.89 12.44
CA PRO A 101 13.93 -7.77 11.54
C PRO A 101 13.11 -9.07 11.42
N PRO A 102 11.81 -8.99 11.11
CA PRO A 102 10.96 -10.16 10.96
C PRO A 102 11.36 -10.98 9.73
N GLY A 103 11.90 -12.18 9.95
CA GLY A 103 12.32 -13.12 8.89
C GLY A 103 13.81 -13.44 8.83
N SER A 104 14.62 -12.86 9.73
CA SER A 104 16.03 -13.19 9.95
C SER A 104 16.28 -14.63 10.44
N LYS A 105 15.26 -15.29 11.01
CA LYS A 105 15.40 -16.65 11.55
C LYS A 105 15.45 -17.67 10.41
N HIS A 106 16.65 -18.17 10.13
CA HIS A 106 16.83 -19.49 9.52
C HIS A 106 16.08 -20.50 10.40
N ARG A 107 14.94 -21.03 9.94
CA ARG A 107 14.34 -22.21 10.58
C ARG A 107 15.08 -23.43 10.03
N PRO A 108 15.95 -24.13 10.79
CA PRO A 108 16.14 -25.53 10.49
C PRO A 108 14.77 -26.21 10.63
N HIS A 109 14.40 -27.03 9.65
CA HIS A 109 13.16 -27.80 9.67
C HIS A 109 13.00 -28.57 11.00
N GLN A 110 12.27 -27.98 11.95
CA GLN A 110 11.82 -28.69 13.13
C GLN A 110 10.37 -29.08 12.89
N LYS A 111 10.17 -30.40 12.79
CA LYS A 111 8.90 -31.07 12.49
C LYS A 111 7.75 -30.47 13.29
N GLN A 112 6.63 -30.24 12.60
CA GLN A 112 5.35 -29.81 13.16
C GLN A 112 4.98 -30.62 14.40
N ALA A 113 4.99 -29.98 15.57
CA ALA A 113 4.10 -30.37 16.65
C ALA A 113 2.84 -29.53 16.54
N ARG A 114 1.74 -30.15 16.10
CA ARG A 114 0.39 -29.58 16.09
C ARG A 114 0.00 -29.22 17.53
N GLY A 115 -0.11 -27.93 17.83
CA GLY A 115 -0.72 -27.41 19.04
C GLY A 115 -1.76 -26.35 18.66
N PHE A 116 -3.03 -26.73 18.75
CA PHE A 116 -4.18 -25.83 18.62
C PHE A 116 -4.00 -24.60 19.53
N ARG A 117 -3.99 -23.39 18.95
CA ARG A 117 -4.17 -22.15 19.70
C ARG A 117 -5.47 -21.50 19.24
N THR A 118 -6.50 -21.69 20.07
CA THR A 118 -7.73 -20.93 20.07
C THR A 118 -7.39 -19.45 20.26
N MET A 119 -7.71 -18.61 19.28
CA MET A 119 -7.75 -17.16 19.45
C MET A 119 -8.85 -16.84 20.47
N LEU A 120 -8.45 -16.44 21.68
CA LEU A 120 -9.32 -15.66 22.56
C LEU A 120 -9.06 -14.18 22.29
N HIS A 121 -10.04 -13.55 21.66
CA HIS A 121 -10.19 -12.12 21.55
C HIS A 121 -10.24 -11.50 22.95
N LEU A 122 -9.14 -10.89 23.40
CA LEU A 122 -9.17 -10.01 24.56
C LEU A 122 -9.55 -8.60 24.07
N LYS A 123 -10.85 -8.28 24.14
CA LYS A 123 -11.31 -6.90 24.22
C LYS A 123 -10.71 -6.30 25.49
N GLN A 124 -9.87 -5.29 25.34
CA GLN A 124 -9.36 -4.52 26.46
C GLN A 124 -10.38 -3.41 26.75
N ASP A 125 -11.21 -3.64 27.77
CA ASP A 125 -12.13 -2.66 28.32
C ASP A 125 -11.33 -1.74 29.27
N VAL A 126 -11.45 -0.42 29.08
CA VAL A 126 -10.70 0.62 29.79
C VAL A 126 -11.64 1.27 30.79
N GLU A 127 -12.03 0.57 31.85
CA GLU A 127 -12.73 1.14 33.04
C GLU A 127 -12.79 0.08 34.17
N ALA A 128 -11.65 -0.41 34.64
CA ALA A 128 -11.62 -1.24 35.86
C ALA A 128 -10.26 -1.15 36.57
N ALA A 129 -10.08 -0.10 37.38
CA ALA A 129 -9.06 -0.09 38.42
C ALA A 129 -9.58 0.69 39.64
N VAL A 130 -9.41 0.06 40.80
CA VAL A 130 -9.48 0.59 42.19
C VAL A 130 -10.93 0.72 42.70
N ILE A 131 -11.41 0.05 43.76
CA ILE A 131 -10.85 -0.28 45.09
C ILE A 131 -11.56 -1.54 45.65
N PRO A 132 -10.89 -2.41 46.44
CA PRO A 132 -11.55 -3.06 47.56
C PRO A 132 -10.86 -2.67 48.89
N GLY A 133 -11.65 -2.08 49.78
CA GLY A 133 -11.28 -1.80 51.17
C GLY A 133 -11.77 -2.90 52.11
N ASP A 134 -10.94 -3.15 53.12
CA ASP A 134 -11.19 -3.74 54.44
C ASP A 134 -12.05 -5.00 54.59
N ALA A 135 -11.40 -6.09 55.05
CA ALA A 135 -11.79 -6.81 56.27
C ALA A 135 -10.69 -7.82 56.70
N SER A 136 -10.01 -7.49 57.81
CA SER A 136 -9.62 -8.34 58.95
C SER A 136 -9.36 -9.86 58.76
N ASP A 137 -8.15 -10.32 59.11
CA ASP A 137 -7.82 -10.93 60.41
C ASP A 137 -6.87 -12.16 60.36
N SER A 138 -5.99 -12.22 61.36
CA SER A 138 -5.31 -13.37 61.98
C SER A 138 -4.07 -14.06 61.36
N SER A 139 -2.96 -13.86 62.09
CA SER A 139 -2.04 -14.87 62.71
C SER A 139 -0.84 -15.47 61.96
N ASP A 140 0.32 -15.26 62.62
CA ASP A 140 1.44 -16.16 62.92
C ASP A 140 2.74 -16.22 62.07
N GLU A 141 3.77 -15.55 62.63
CA GLU A 141 5.09 -16.09 63.03
C GLU A 141 5.99 -16.85 62.02
N LYS A 142 7.17 -16.26 61.66
CA LYS A 142 8.51 -16.62 62.21
C LYS A 142 9.70 -15.91 61.55
N LEU A 143 10.75 -15.83 62.35
CA LEU A 143 11.98 -15.03 62.27
C LEU A 143 13.17 -15.75 61.58
N SER A 144 14.04 -14.97 60.91
CA SER A 144 15.52 -15.06 60.85
C SER A 144 16.24 -16.26 60.20
N TYR A 145 17.17 -16.01 59.25
CA TYR A 145 18.65 -16.12 59.36
C TYR A 145 19.32 -15.78 58.00
N GLY A 146 20.56 -15.27 58.00
CA GLY A 146 21.12 -14.44 56.93
C GLY A 146 22.27 -14.99 56.05
N VAL A 147 22.61 -14.17 55.03
CA VAL A 147 23.88 -13.92 54.27
C VAL A 147 24.55 -15.14 53.57
N PRO A 148 25.13 -15.08 52.32
CA PRO A 148 25.82 -13.94 51.70
C PRO A 148 25.56 -13.63 50.20
N LEU A 149 25.99 -12.40 49.84
CA LEU A 149 26.26 -11.93 48.48
C LEU A 149 27.07 -12.95 47.67
N GLU A 150 26.50 -13.40 46.55
CA GLU A 150 27.27 -13.88 45.41
C GLU A 150 26.78 -13.18 44.14
N LYS A 151 27.74 -12.79 43.30
CA LYS A 151 27.61 -12.00 42.07
C LYS A 151 26.40 -12.43 41.22
N ALA A 152 25.32 -11.65 41.27
CA ALA A 152 24.27 -11.71 40.25
C ALA A 152 24.63 -10.72 39.14
N GLU A 153 24.95 -11.27 37.96
CA GLU A 153 24.96 -10.52 36.71
C GLU A 153 23.66 -9.71 36.58
N ALA A 154 23.78 -8.47 36.09
CA ALA A 154 22.62 -7.62 35.84
C ALA A 154 21.61 -8.40 34.99
N PRO A 155 20.34 -8.48 35.40
CA PRO A 155 19.34 -9.21 34.64
C PRO A 155 19.23 -8.57 33.26
N LYS A 156 19.47 -9.38 32.21
CA LYS A 156 19.05 -9.04 30.85
C LYS A 156 17.56 -8.76 30.91
N VAL A 157 17.21 -7.47 30.94
CA VAL A 157 15.84 -7.00 30.81
C VAL A 157 15.37 -7.44 29.43
N GLN A 158 14.73 -8.61 29.37
CA GLN A 158 13.87 -8.95 28.25
C GLN A 158 12.70 -7.97 28.34
N PRO A 159 12.48 -7.10 27.34
CA PRO A 159 11.39 -6.15 27.40
C PRO A 159 10.08 -6.95 27.39
N ALA A 160 9.35 -6.87 28.50
CA ALA A 160 8.01 -7.37 28.63
C ALA A 160 7.14 -6.81 27.49
N GLY A 161 6.63 -7.69 26.62
CA GLY A 161 5.49 -7.43 25.73
C GLY A 161 5.50 -6.14 24.90
N GLY A 162 6.66 -5.54 24.61
CA GLY A 162 6.77 -4.28 23.87
C GLY A 162 6.50 -4.48 22.38
N ILE A 163 5.68 -3.62 21.78
CA ILE A 163 5.47 -3.62 20.33
C ILE A 163 6.82 -3.33 19.65
N SER A 164 7.37 -4.30 18.91
CA SER A 164 8.60 -4.12 18.14
C SER A 164 8.45 -2.98 17.12
N HIS A 165 9.51 -2.19 16.90
CA HIS A 165 9.49 -1.13 15.88
C HIS A 165 9.10 -1.67 14.50
N TYR A 166 9.61 -2.85 14.10
CA TYR A 166 9.20 -3.48 12.84
C TYR A 166 7.73 -3.90 12.83
N ALA A 167 7.12 -4.21 13.99
CA ALA A 167 5.68 -4.47 14.07
C ALA A 167 4.88 -3.19 13.77
N LEU A 168 5.31 -2.03 14.30
CA LEU A 168 4.72 -0.74 13.96
C LEU A 168 4.91 -0.42 12.47
N ALA A 169 6.14 -0.52 11.95
CA ALA A 169 6.45 -0.25 10.55
C ALA A 169 5.68 -1.18 9.58
N LYS A 170 5.44 -2.44 9.98
CA LYS A 170 4.65 -3.39 9.18
C LYS A 170 3.15 -3.08 9.21
N GLN A 171 2.62 -2.62 10.34
CA GLN A 171 1.19 -2.32 10.53
C GLN A 171 0.79 -0.96 9.95
N MET A 172 1.64 0.06 10.12
CA MET A 172 1.41 1.43 9.70
C MET A 172 2.28 1.77 8.49
N ILE A 173 1.67 1.81 7.30
CA ILE A 173 2.43 1.99 6.05
C ILE A 173 3.11 3.36 5.95
N ASN A 174 2.48 4.40 6.48
CA ASN A 174 2.99 5.76 6.53
C ASN A 174 3.84 6.03 7.77
N TYR A 175 4.20 5.00 8.53
CA TYR A 175 5.12 5.15 9.63
C TYR A 175 6.47 5.61 9.10
N GLN A 176 6.97 6.69 9.67
CA GLN A 176 8.24 7.31 9.33
C GLN A 176 8.88 7.83 10.60
N SER A 177 10.20 7.83 10.64
CA SER A 177 10.98 8.40 11.74
C SER A 177 11.90 9.48 11.21
N ILE A 178 12.01 10.57 11.95
CA ILE A 178 13.08 11.54 11.78
C ILE A 178 13.75 11.73 13.14
N ASP A 179 15.06 11.62 13.18
CA ASP A 179 15.88 11.88 14.35
C ASP A 179 16.92 12.94 13.93
N VAL A 180 17.01 13.99 14.73
CA VAL A 180 17.89 15.13 14.46
C VAL A 180 18.83 15.26 15.64
N GLY A 181 20.08 14.86 15.43
CA GLY A 181 21.18 15.08 16.36
C GLY A 181 21.94 16.37 16.04
N ASN A 182 22.99 16.61 16.82
CA ASN A 182 23.91 17.72 16.60
C ASN A 182 24.75 17.50 15.33
N HIS A 183 25.20 16.26 15.12
CA HIS A 183 26.12 15.85 14.06
C HIS A 183 25.44 15.08 12.92
N SER A 184 24.14 14.77 13.04
CA SER A 184 23.44 13.92 12.07
C SER A 184 21.95 14.24 11.92
N ILE A 185 21.42 14.00 10.72
CA ILE A 185 19.98 13.92 10.44
C ILE A 185 19.71 12.51 9.96
N CYS A 186 18.92 11.75 10.70
CA CYS A 186 18.52 10.40 10.34
C CYS A 186 17.04 10.39 9.94
N VAL A 187 16.77 9.80 8.79
CA VAL A 187 15.44 9.60 8.22
C VAL A 187 15.21 8.09 8.10
N GLY A 188 14.10 7.59 8.60
CA GLY A 188 13.71 6.19 8.48
C GLY A 188 12.32 6.06 7.86
N ALA A 189 12.19 5.21 6.85
CA ALA A 189 10.92 4.95 6.18
C ALA A 189 10.86 3.54 5.58
N ASN A 190 9.64 3.09 5.25
CA ASN A 190 9.41 1.87 4.50
C ASN A 190 9.56 2.14 3.00
N PHE A 191 10.51 1.49 2.34
CA PHE A 191 10.62 1.51 0.88
C PHE A 191 9.88 0.32 0.27
N MET A 192 9.19 0.56 -0.85
CA MET A 192 8.40 -0.45 -1.56
C MET A 192 9.25 -1.07 -2.66
N HIS A 193 9.32 -2.39 -2.66
CA HIS A 193 10.04 -3.14 -3.68
C HIS A 193 9.12 -4.15 -4.34
N ASP A 194 9.27 -4.29 -5.64
CA ASP A 194 8.56 -5.33 -6.38
C ASP A 194 9.18 -6.69 -6.09
N ILE A 195 8.33 -7.70 -5.90
CA ILE A 195 8.78 -9.08 -5.80
C ILE A 195 8.17 -9.92 -6.91
N VAL A 196 8.99 -10.78 -7.48
CA VAL A 196 8.62 -11.78 -8.47
C VAL A 196 8.28 -13.10 -7.78
N SER A 197 8.92 -13.42 -6.66
CA SER A 197 8.65 -14.65 -5.93
C SER A 197 7.22 -14.67 -5.38
N LYS A 198 6.52 -15.78 -5.62
CA LYS A 198 5.22 -16.04 -5.00
C LYS A 198 5.46 -16.27 -3.50
N THR A 199 4.90 -15.41 -2.65
CA THR A 199 4.91 -15.66 -1.20
C THR A 199 4.09 -16.93 -0.94
N GLU A 200 4.75 -18.04 -0.60
CA GLU A 200 4.07 -19.26 -0.14
C GLU A 200 3.26 -18.93 1.12
N GLY A 201 1.92 -19.00 1.02
CA GLY A 201 1.02 -18.83 2.17
C GLY A 201 -0.13 -17.82 2.00
N SER A 202 -0.33 -17.19 0.84
CA SER A 202 -1.60 -16.52 0.55
C SER A 202 -2.50 -17.46 -0.27
N ASP A 203 -3.44 -18.13 0.38
CA ASP A 203 -4.46 -19.04 -0.18
C ASP A 203 -5.45 -18.39 -1.18
N ILE A 204 -5.08 -17.28 -1.83
CA ILE A 204 -5.94 -16.58 -2.77
C ILE A 204 -5.09 -16.11 -3.94
N ASP A 205 -5.12 -16.83 -5.07
CA ASP A 205 -4.43 -16.50 -6.32
C ASP A 205 -4.69 -15.04 -6.78
N ILE A 206 -5.82 -14.44 -6.37
CA ILE A 206 -6.21 -13.04 -6.63
C ILE A 206 -5.28 -12.01 -5.93
N ILE A 207 -4.58 -12.40 -4.86
CA ILE A 207 -3.67 -11.51 -4.08
C ILE A 207 -2.24 -11.53 -4.64
N SER A 208 -1.91 -12.49 -5.51
CA SER A 208 -0.55 -12.66 -6.04
C SER A 208 -0.14 -11.60 -7.07
N GLU A 209 -1.10 -10.88 -7.66
CA GLU A 209 -0.80 -9.84 -8.64
C GLU A 209 -0.19 -8.60 -7.96
N GLY A 210 1.13 -8.44 -8.07
CA GLY A 210 1.89 -7.25 -7.62
C GLY A 210 2.01 -7.14 -6.12
N VAL A 211 2.33 -8.26 -5.48
CA VAL A 211 2.84 -8.20 -4.11
C VAL A 211 4.09 -7.32 -4.12
N GLN A 212 4.04 -6.24 -3.34
CA GLN A 212 5.21 -5.43 -3.06
C GLN A 212 5.69 -5.77 -1.66
N ARG A 213 7.00 -5.96 -1.52
CA ARG A 213 7.63 -6.14 -0.23
C ARG A 213 8.06 -4.78 0.32
N ARG A 214 7.79 -4.58 1.60
CA ARG A 214 8.22 -3.39 2.35
C ARG A 214 9.49 -3.73 3.11
N LEU A 215 10.51 -2.91 2.95
CA LEU A 215 11.73 -2.98 3.74
C LEU A 215 12.00 -1.61 4.35
N TRP A 216 12.24 -1.60 5.65
CA TRP A 216 12.64 -0.39 6.35
C TRP A 216 14.08 -0.02 6.00
N SER A 217 14.34 1.25 5.77
CA SER A 217 15.73 1.74 5.63
C SER A 217 15.89 3.05 6.37
N TRP A 218 17.08 3.25 6.93
CA TRP A 218 17.52 4.52 7.48
C TRP A 218 18.53 5.17 6.56
N LEU A 219 18.37 6.47 6.34
CA LEU A 219 19.28 7.30 5.59
C LEU A 219 19.74 8.43 6.51
N VAL A 220 21.05 8.61 6.66
CA VAL A 220 21.64 9.58 7.57
C VAL A 220 22.55 10.52 6.81
N LEU A 221 22.37 11.82 7.00
CA LEU A 221 23.31 12.85 6.55
C LEU A 221 24.08 13.38 7.76
N CYS A 222 25.40 13.36 7.70
CA CYS A 222 26.29 13.80 8.77
C CYS A 222 26.95 15.16 8.45
N ASP A 223 27.48 15.81 9.47
CA ASP A 223 28.15 17.11 9.38
C ASP A 223 29.53 17.06 8.71
N ASP A 224 30.22 15.92 8.82
CA ASP A 224 31.53 15.62 8.21
C ASP A 224 31.47 15.22 6.72
N HIS A 225 30.33 15.45 6.05
CA HIS A 225 30.07 15.06 4.66
C HIS A 225 29.98 13.54 4.44
N THR A 226 29.75 12.78 5.50
CA THR A 226 29.41 11.36 5.41
C THR A 226 27.90 11.16 5.23
N VAL A 227 27.52 10.22 4.37
CA VAL A 227 26.14 9.73 4.23
C VAL A 227 26.11 8.25 4.61
N LEU A 228 25.15 7.86 5.45
CA LEU A 228 24.94 6.48 5.85
C LEU A 228 23.64 5.95 5.25
N SER A 229 23.68 4.79 4.61
CA SER A 229 22.49 4.05 4.18
C SER A 229 22.43 2.70 4.89
N LEU A 230 21.42 2.53 5.73
CA LEU A 230 21.23 1.34 6.56
C LEU A 230 19.95 0.64 6.11
N HIS A 231 20.08 -0.57 5.58
CA HIS A 231 18.95 -1.28 4.99
C HIS A 231 18.52 -2.47 5.87
N GLU A 232 17.22 -2.61 6.11
CA GLU A 232 16.64 -3.80 6.74
C GLU A 232 17.12 -5.05 5.99
N HIS A 233 17.43 -6.10 6.75
CA HIS A 233 17.80 -7.38 6.14
C HIS A 233 16.54 -8.05 5.57
N PRO A 234 16.50 -8.37 4.27
CA PRO A 234 15.33 -9.02 3.66
C PRO A 234 15.16 -10.49 4.07
N GLY A 235 16.00 -11.02 4.95
CA GLY A 235 16.05 -12.45 5.26
C GLY A 235 16.64 -13.24 4.10
N TYR A 236 16.34 -14.54 4.06
CA TYR A 236 16.73 -15.38 2.94
C TYR A 236 15.92 -15.03 1.70
N VAL A 237 16.61 -14.74 0.58
CA VAL A 237 16.01 -14.41 -0.70
C VAL A 237 16.41 -15.49 -1.71
N GLU A 238 15.43 -16.26 -2.17
CA GLU A 238 15.66 -17.34 -3.14
C GLU A 238 15.90 -16.80 -4.56
N ASP A 239 15.09 -15.83 -4.97
CA ASP A 239 15.17 -15.24 -6.32
C ASP A 239 16.10 -14.04 -6.35
N THR A 240 17.15 -14.12 -7.17
CA THR A 240 18.11 -13.03 -7.37
C THR A 240 17.46 -11.78 -7.96
N ARG A 241 16.32 -11.90 -8.65
CA ARG A 241 15.54 -10.76 -9.17
C ARG A 241 14.94 -9.93 -8.04
N ASP A 242 14.50 -10.56 -6.97
CA ASP A 242 13.96 -9.88 -5.80
C ASP A 242 15.07 -9.13 -5.06
N LEU A 243 16.23 -9.77 -4.90
CA LEU A 243 17.40 -9.11 -4.31
C LEU A 243 17.85 -7.90 -5.14
N LYS A 244 17.84 -8.04 -6.47
CA LYS A 244 18.08 -6.92 -7.39
C LYS A 244 17.06 -5.81 -7.21
N SER A 245 15.77 -6.13 -7.01
CA SER A 245 14.74 -5.13 -6.74
C SER A 245 14.92 -4.44 -5.38
N PHE A 246 15.36 -5.15 -4.34
CA PHE A 246 15.63 -4.57 -3.02
C PHE A 246 16.80 -3.59 -3.04
N ARG A 247 17.80 -3.85 -3.88
CA ARG A 247 19.01 -3.03 -3.99
C ARG A 247 19.00 -2.08 -5.19
N ALA A 248 17.91 -1.99 -5.94
CA ALA A 248 17.86 -1.31 -7.24
C ALA A 248 18.30 0.16 -7.16
N ASN A 249 17.73 0.95 -6.25
CA ASN A 249 18.11 2.36 -6.11
C ASN A 249 19.58 2.52 -5.66
N THR A 250 19.97 1.79 -4.61
CA THR A 250 21.36 1.80 -4.11
C THR A 250 22.37 1.44 -5.21
N LEU A 251 22.08 0.42 -6.03
CA LEU A 251 22.94 0.02 -7.14
C LEU A 251 22.94 1.05 -8.27
N SER A 252 21.80 1.69 -8.55
CA SER A 252 21.72 2.81 -9.51
C SER A 252 22.64 3.95 -9.08
N VAL A 253 22.54 4.39 -7.81
CA VAL A 253 23.40 5.44 -7.23
C VAL A 253 24.86 5.03 -7.27
N LEU A 254 25.15 3.82 -6.81
CA LEU A 254 26.52 3.28 -6.83
C LEU A 254 27.09 3.27 -8.24
N SER A 255 26.32 2.86 -9.24
CA SER A 255 26.77 2.81 -10.64
C SER A 255 27.15 4.19 -11.15
N GLN A 256 26.33 5.21 -10.86
CA GLN A 256 26.49 6.59 -11.33
C GLN A 256 27.48 7.41 -10.49
N ILE A 257 28.09 6.83 -9.45
CA ILE A 257 29.27 7.43 -8.80
C ILE A 257 30.55 7.14 -9.60
N SER A 258 30.61 6.08 -10.39
CA SER A 258 31.78 5.83 -11.26
C SER A 258 31.72 6.64 -12.55
N LYS A 259 32.87 6.92 -13.17
CA LYS A 259 32.96 7.44 -14.54
C LYS A 259 32.28 6.52 -15.57
N HIS A 260 32.17 5.23 -15.29
CA HIS A 260 31.65 4.23 -16.23
C HIS A 260 30.12 4.09 -16.23
N GLY A 261 29.40 4.54 -15.19
CA GLY A 261 27.98 4.24 -15.02
C GLY A 261 26.98 5.07 -15.83
N HIS A 262 27.40 6.19 -16.42
CA HIS A 262 26.45 7.14 -17.03
C HIS A 262 26.09 6.82 -18.49
N GLY A 263 26.85 5.98 -19.18
CA GLY A 263 26.70 5.74 -20.62
C GLY A 263 25.44 4.96 -21.01
N GLY A 264 24.77 4.29 -20.04
CA GLY A 264 23.61 3.42 -20.28
C GLY A 264 22.36 3.75 -19.46
N SER A 265 22.39 4.83 -18.66
CA SER A 265 21.25 5.20 -17.80
C SER A 265 20.18 5.95 -18.58
N ASP A 266 18.91 5.60 -18.34
CA ASP A 266 17.75 6.34 -18.85
C ASP A 266 17.79 7.79 -18.32
N PRO A 267 17.57 8.84 -19.13
CA PRO A 267 17.60 10.23 -18.67
C PRO A 267 16.73 10.52 -17.44
N ILE A 268 15.63 9.79 -17.26
CA ILE A 268 14.74 9.93 -16.10
C ILE A 268 15.38 9.37 -14.81
N SER A 269 16.26 8.37 -14.95
CA SER A 269 17.00 7.72 -13.86
C SER A 269 18.40 8.31 -13.63
N MET A 270 18.76 9.37 -14.34
CA MET A 270 20.09 9.95 -14.29
C MET A 270 20.33 10.68 -12.97
N GLN A 271 21.37 10.25 -12.24
CA GLN A 271 21.75 10.73 -10.92
C GLN A 271 23.08 11.46 -11.05
N THR A 272 23.00 12.79 -11.14
CA THR A 272 24.15 13.64 -11.48
C THR A 272 24.96 14.06 -10.24
N VAL A 273 25.28 13.14 -9.32
CA VAL A 273 26.01 13.49 -8.08
C VAL A 273 27.38 14.08 -8.40
N ARG A 274 28.21 13.35 -9.15
CA ARG A 274 29.58 13.81 -9.47
C ARG A 274 29.64 14.89 -10.55
N GLN A 275 28.68 14.93 -11.48
CA GLN A 275 28.62 15.97 -12.51
C GLN A 275 28.25 17.32 -11.89
N ALA A 276 27.31 17.35 -10.95
CA ALA A 276 26.97 18.57 -10.22
C ALA A 276 28.20 19.15 -9.52
N LEU A 277 29.04 18.30 -8.91
CA LEU A 277 30.31 18.72 -8.32
C LEU A 277 31.29 19.37 -9.31
N LYS A 278 31.20 19.05 -10.61
CA LYS A 278 32.05 19.64 -11.67
C LYS A 278 31.48 20.95 -12.21
N THR A 279 30.16 21.08 -12.21
CA THR A 279 29.44 22.21 -12.81
C THR A 279 29.23 23.35 -11.81
N ASP A 280 29.05 23.04 -10.53
CA ASP A 280 28.69 24.04 -9.52
C ASP A 280 29.91 24.84 -9.03
N VAL A 281 29.84 26.15 -9.34
CA VAL A 281 30.61 27.26 -8.73
C VAL A 281 29.90 27.76 -7.46
N SER A 282 29.06 26.92 -6.84
CA SER A 282 28.27 27.23 -5.64
C SER A 282 29.17 27.55 -4.44
N GLN A 283 28.73 28.46 -3.57
CA GLN A 283 29.44 28.87 -2.35
C GLN A 283 29.58 27.75 -1.30
N ALA A 284 28.92 26.60 -1.48
CA ALA A 284 29.03 25.45 -0.60
C ALA A 284 30.32 24.66 -0.86
N SER A 285 30.90 24.08 0.20
CA SER A 285 32.07 23.21 0.03
C SER A 285 31.70 22.00 -0.84
N PRO A 286 32.62 21.47 -1.68
CA PRO A 286 32.35 20.30 -2.51
C PRO A 286 31.87 19.07 -1.72
N GLY A 287 32.26 18.97 -0.45
CA GLY A 287 31.77 17.94 0.47
C GLY A 287 30.29 18.11 0.83
N VAL A 288 29.87 19.31 1.26
CA VAL A 288 28.45 19.59 1.58
C VAL A 288 27.56 19.36 0.36
N GLU A 289 27.98 19.86 -0.80
CA GLU A 289 27.27 19.70 -2.06
C GLU A 289 27.08 18.22 -2.41
N GLY A 290 28.16 17.45 -2.40
CA GLY A 290 28.13 16.05 -2.83
C GLY A 290 27.41 15.13 -1.83
N ALA A 291 27.58 15.35 -0.53
CA ALA A 291 26.86 14.59 0.50
C ALA A 291 25.35 14.89 0.46
N SER A 292 24.97 16.16 0.29
CA SER A 292 23.56 16.57 0.18
C SER A 292 22.88 15.98 -1.06
N LEU A 293 23.57 15.97 -2.20
CA LEU A 293 23.06 15.36 -3.44
C LEU A 293 22.98 13.84 -3.34
N LEU A 294 23.99 13.19 -2.75
CA LEU A 294 23.95 11.75 -2.51
C LEU A 294 22.76 11.38 -1.62
N PHE A 295 22.56 12.11 -0.52
CA PHE A 295 21.42 11.94 0.36
C PHE A 295 20.09 12.09 -0.39
N TYR A 296 19.96 13.10 -1.26
CA TYR A 296 18.80 13.25 -2.13
C TYR A 296 18.56 12.04 -3.04
N TYR A 297 19.56 11.56 -3.79
CA TYR A 297 19.35 10.47 -4.75
C TYR A 297 19.18 9.09 -4.09
N LEU A 298 19.73 8.89 -2.90
CA LEU A 298 19.44 7.68 -2.11
C LEU A 298 18.00 7.67 -1.57
N PHE A 299 17.44 8.86 -1.29
CA PHE A 299 16.04 9.00 -0.92
C PHE A 299 15.08 8.86 -2.13
N ASP A 300 15.45 9.44 -3.28
CA ASP A 300 14.61 9.50 -4.49
C ASP A 300 14.73 8.23 -5.36
N ASP A 301 13.83 7.25 -5.15
CA ASP A 301 13.67 6.08 -6.02
C ASP A 301 12.58 6.29 -7.08
N TRP A 302 12.79 7.29 -7.94
CA TRP A 302 11.80 7.71 -8.94
C TRP A 302 11.37 6.60 -9.91
N GLN A 303 12.25 5.63 -10.19
CA GLN A 303 11.94 4.51 -11.07
C GLN A 303 10.91 3.56 -10.43
N ALA A 304 11.07 3.22 -9.15
CA ALA A 304 10.09 2.41 -8.43
C ALA A 304 8.74 3.13 -8.35
N VAL A 305 8.76 4.45 -8.19
CA VAL A 305 7.57 5.30 -8.14
C VAL A 305 6.77 5.22 -9.46
N TYR A 306 7.40 5.49 -10.60
CA TYR A 306 6.71 5.43 -11.90
C TYR A 306 6.20 4.04 -12.26
N THR A 307 7.03 3.02 -12.05
CA THR A 307 6.64 1.64 -12.34
C THR A 307 5.44 1.21 -11.51
N THR A 308 5.34 1.66 -10.26
CA THR A 308 4.18 1.41 -9.40
C THR A 308 2.91 2.06 -9.94
N VAL A 309 2.96 3.34 -10.33
CA VAL A 309 1.79 4.03 -10.93
C VAL A 309 1.37 3.36 -12.23
N ALA A 310 2.31 3.12 -13.14
CA ALA A 310 2.01 2.50 -14.43
C ALA A 310 1.37 1.11 -14.26
N LYS A 311 1.86 0.31 -13.31
CA LYS A 311 1.25 -0.99 -12.96
C LYS A 311 -0.17 -0.83 -12.41
N PHE A 312 -0.40 0.16 -11.56
CA PHE A 312 -1.73 0.43 -11.00
C PHE A 312 -2.73 0.81 -12.10
N SER A 313 -2.38 1.79 -12.93
CA SER A 313 -3.21 2.26 -14.04
C SER A 313 -3.52 1.14 -15.02
N LYS A 314 -2.51 0.34 -15.40
CA LYS A 314 -2.69 -0.81 -16.31
C LYS A 314 -3.67 -1.85 -15.74
N ARG A 315 -3.63 -2.12 -14.44
CA ARG A 315 -4.57 -3.06 -13.80
C ARG A 315 -5.98 -2.52 -13.78
N LEU A 316 -6.12 -1.22 -13.52
CA LEU A 316 -7.43 -0.57 -13.52
C LEU A 316 -8.05 -0.62 -14.93
N GLU A 317 -7.26 -0.36 -15.96
CA GLU A 317 -7.65 -0.48 -17.38
C GLU A 317 -8.06 -1.92 -17.75
N GLN A 318 -7.29 -2.93 -17.31
CA GLN A 318 -7.66 -4.33 -17.51
C GLN A 318 -9.01 -4.70 -16.90
N ILE A 319 -9.31 -4.19 -15.69
CA ILE A 319 -10.61 -4.42 -15.06
C ILE A 319 -11.71 -3.63 -15.76
N HIS A 320 -11.44 -2.40 -16.19
CA HIS A 320 -12.35 -1.60 -16.99
C HIS A 320 -12.77 -2.39 -18.25
N ASP A 321 -11.80 -2.90 -19.01
CA ASP A 321 -12.04 -3.68 -20.21
C ASP A 321 -12.83 -4.96 -19.93
N ALA A 322 -12.55 -5.63 -18.81
CA ALA A 322 -13.30 -6.80 -18.38
C ALA A 322 -14.78 -6.48 -18.09
N ILE A 323 -15.07 -5.35 -17.42
CA ILE A 323 -16.44 -4.89 -17.14
C ILE A 323 -17.17 -4.54 -18.44
N ILE A 324 -16.53 -3.82 -19.36
CA ILE A 324 -17.12 -3.45 -20.65
C ILE A 324 -17.35 -4.70 -21.51
N PHE A 325 -16.43 -5.66 -21.49
CA PHE A 325 -16.61 -6.93 -22.16
C PHE A 325 -17.82 -7.71 -21.60
N ASP A 326 -17.96 -7.77 -20.27
CA ASP A 326 -19.10 -8.42 -19.64
C ASP A 326 -20.43 -7.70 -19.96
N MET A 327 -20.44 -6.37 -20.07
CA MET A 327 -21.59 -5.61 -20.56
C MET A 327 -21.99 -6.01 -21.99
N ARG A 328 -21.02 -6.17 -22.90
CA ARG A 328 -21.27 -6.52 -24.31
C ARG A 328 -21.71 -7.97 -24.50
N LYS A 329 -21.37 -8.86 -23.56
CA LYS A 329 -21.72 -10.27 -23.62
C LYS A 329 -23.24 -10.42 -23.48
N LYS A 330 -23.92 -10.83 -24.56
CA LYS A 330 -25.38 -11.14 -24.58
C LYS A 330 -25.80 -12.34 -23.73
N SER A 331 -24.87 -12.91 -22.97
CA SER A 331 -25.09 -14.11 -22.17
C SER A 331 -25.52 -13.73 -20.77
N TYR A 332 -26.69 -14.21 -20.32
CA TYR A 332 -27.15 -14.19 -18.92
C TYR A 332 -26.37 -15.19 -18.04
N GLN A 333 -25.14 -15.50 -18.43
CA GLN A 333 -24.28 -16.34 -17.62
C GLN A 333 -23.90 -15.59 -16.35
N ASN A 334 -23.54 -16.36 -15.32
CA ASN A 334 -23.18 -15.84 -14.01
C ASN A 334 -22.19 -14.66 -14.14
N PRO A 335 -22.42 -13.58 -13.37
CA PRO A 335 -21.52 -12.44 -13.34
C PRO A 335 -20.11 -12.89 -12.97
N ASP A 336 -19.09 -12.23 -13.52
CA ASP A 336 -17.71 -12.52 -13.16
C ASP A 336 -17.49 -12.13 -11.69
N VAL A 337 -17.43 -13.15 -10.84
CA VAL A 337 -17.33 -13.01 -9.38
C VAL A 337 -15.96 -12.45 -8.98
N GLU A 338 -14.95 -12.50 -9.86
CA GLU A 338 -13.59 -12.05 -9.57
C GLU A 338 -13.40 -10.53 -9.70
N ILE A 339 -14.27 -9.83 -10.42
CA ILE A 339 -14.15 -8.38 -10.66
C ILE A 339 -14.18 -7.59 -9.34
N ILE A 340 -15.11 -7.90 -8.43
CA ILE A 340 -15.25 -7.19 -7.16
C ILE A 340 -14.04 -7.42 -6.23
N PRO A 341 -13.58 -8.67 -6.00
CA PRO A 341 -12.33 -8.92 -5.27
C PRO A 341 -11.11 -8.19 -5.87
N ARG A 342 -10.94 -8.21 -7.19
CA ARG A 342 -9.82 -7.52 -7.87
C ARG A 342 -9.89 -6.00 -7.66
N LEU A 343 -11.07 -5.38 -7.83
CA LEU A 343 -11.28 -3.96 -7.54
C LEU A 343 -11.04 -3.63 -6.06
N HIS A 344 -11.41 -4.53 -5.14
CA HIS A 344 -11.19 -4.33 -3.72
C HIS A 344 -9.69 -4.37 -3.36
N VAL A 345 -8.95 -5.36 -3.87
CA VAL A 345 -7.49 -5.47 -3.68
C VAL A 345 -6.79 -4.24 -4.25
N LEU A 346 -7.14 -3.85 -5.48
CA LEU A 346 -6.60 -2.67 -6.13
C LEU A 346 -6.90 -1.40 -5.34
N GLY A 347 -8.15 -1.22 -4.86
CA GLY A 347 -8.53 -0.09 -4.02
C GLY A 347 -7.78 -0.05 -2.68
N ARG A 348 -7.49 -1.20 -2.08
CA ARG A 348 -6.66 -1.29 -0.87
C ARG A 348 -5.21 -0.89 -1.16
N GLN A 349 -4.62 -1.39 -2.24
CA GLN A 349 -3.25 -1.06 -2.66
C GLN A 349 -3.13 0.45 -2.99
N GLY A 350 -4.10 1.02 -3.71
CA GLY A 350 -4.10 2.44 -4.06
C GLY A 350 -4.13 3.36 -2.84
N ARG A 351 -4.97 3.03 -1.83
CA ARG A 351 -4.99 3.79 -0.55
C ARG A 351 -3.69 3.67 0.23
N GLN A 352 -3.08 2.48 0.21
CA GLN A 352 -1.79 2.22 0.85
C GLN A 352 -0.69 3.08 0.21
N LEU A 353 -0.59 3.07 -1.12
CA LEU A 353 0.38 3.86 -1.87
C LEU A 353 0.18 5.36 -1.67
N ARG A 354 -1.06 5.85 -1.75
CA ARG A 354 -1.37 7.26 -1.47
C ARG A 354 -0.86 7.68 -0.10
N ASN A 355 -1.19 6.91 0.94
CA ASN A 355 -0.78 7.25 2.31
C ASN A 355 0.74 7.17 2.50
N LEU A 356 1.43 6.25 1.81
CA LEU A 356 2.89 6.16 1.82
C LEU A 356 3.53 7.42 1.20
N TYR A 357 3.11 7.80 0.00
CA TYR A 357 3.66 8.97 -0.70
C TYR A 357 3.32 10.29 -0.02
N SER A 358 2.14 10.42 0.61
CA SER A 358 1.85 11.53 1.51
C SER A 358 2.80 11.56 2.72
N GLY A 359 3.19 10.38 3.23
CA GLY A 359 4.25 10.27 4.24
C GLY A 359 5.57 10.83 3.74
N TYR A 360 6.05 10.35 2.59
CA TYR A 360 7.30 10.83 1.98
C TYR A 360 7.29 12.34 1.74
N LYS A 361 6.16 12.91 1.28
CA LYS A 361 6.01 14.36 1.15
C LYS A 361 6.23 15.08 2.48
N ASN A 362 5.55 14.66 3.55
CA ASN A 362 5.73 15.24 4.88
C ASN A 362 7.17 15.10 5.40
N LEU A 363 7.85 14.01 5.02
CA LEU A 363 9.24 13.76 5.38
C LEU A 363 10.18 14.71 4.64
N VAL A 364 9.96 14.92 3.34
CA VAL A 364 10.69 15.91 2.53
C VAL A 364 10.48 17.32 3.08
N GLU A 365 9.24 17.69 3.43
CA GLU A 365 8.95 18.97 4.08
C GLU A 365 9.75 19.12 5.39
N ARG A 366 9.83 18.09 6.23
CA ARG A 366 10.64 18.11 7.45
C ARG A 366 12.15 18.15 7.22
N ILE A 367 12.65 17.57 6.12
CA ILE A 367 14.06 17.71 5.72
C ILE A 367 14.35 19.17 5.33
N LEU A 368 13.40 19.81 4.63
CA LEU A 368 13.51 21.16 4.12
C LEU A 368 13.20 22.25 5.15
N GLU A 369 12.45 21.93 6.20
CA GLU A 369 12.10 22.86 7.27
C GLU A 369 13.37 23.52 7.81
N PRO A 370 13.48 24.86 7.73
CA PRO A 370 14.58 25.57 8.34
C PRO A 370 14.53 25.26 9.83
N LYS A 371 15.56 24.60 10.36
CA LYS A 371 15.65 24.29 11.79
C LYS A 371 15.81 25.58 12.59
N ALA A 372 14.72 26.28 12.82
CA ALA A 372 14.61 27.44 13.69
C ALA A 372 14.84 27.09 15.17
N THR A 373 15.17 25.84 15.50
CA THR A 373 15.52 25.38 16.84
C THR A 373 17.01 25.53 17.16
N MET A 374 17.71 26.49 16.54
CA MET A 374 18.96 27.06 17.07
C MET A 374 18.72 28.32 17.93
N VAL A 375 17.48 28.80 18.04
CA VAL A 375 17.16 30.07 18.71
C VAL A 375 17.15 29.98 20.23
N TYR A 376 17.12 28.79 20.84
CA TYR A 376 17.12 28.67 22.32
C TYR A 376 18.52 28.69 22.98
N HIS A 377 19.62 28.67 22.21
CA HIS A 377 20.98 28.82 22.76
C HIS A 377 21.73 30.07 22.27
N ALA A 378 21.13 30.88 21.39
CA ALA A 378 21.75 32.10 20.85
C ALA A 378 21.51 33.38 21.69
N ASN A 379 20.84 33.29 22.85
CA ASN A 379 20.71 34.42 23.79
C ASN A 379 21.84 34.49 24.82
N ALA A 380 23.03 34.00 24.47
CA ALA A 380 24.25 34.32 25.19
C ALA A 380 25.37 34.63 24.19
N ARG A 381 25.59 35.94 24.00
CA ARG A 381 26.83 36.62 23.57
C ARG A 381 26.97 36.96 22.07
N SER A 382 26.62 38.23 21.82
CA SER A 382 27.38 39.25 21.07
C SER A 382 27.72 39.03 19.59
N GLN A 383 27.13 39.91 18.78
CA GLN A 383 27.59 40.35 17.47
C GLN A 383 29.09 40.65 17.45
N SER A 384 29.80 40.01 16.52
CA SER A 384 31.14 40.30 15.98
C SER A 384 32.03 39.05 16.04
N ASP A 385 31.88 38.16 15.05
CA ASP A 385 33.00 37.40 14.43
C ASP A 385 32.43 36.34 13.48
N LEU A 386 32.36 36.66 12.19
CA LEU A 386 31.80 35.79 11.14
C LEU A 386 32.83 34.79 10.55
N THR A 387 33.93 34.49 11.26
CA THR A 387 34.99 33.63 10.71
C THR A 387 35.51 32.53 11.65
N SER A 388 34.86 32.26 12.78
CA SER A 388 35.34 31.29 13.78
C SER A 388 34.30 30.34 14.39
N MET A 389 33.21 30.02 13.66
CA MET A 389 32.15 29.13 14.16
C MET A 389 32.21 27.70 13.57
N SER A 390 33.38 27.06 13.63
CA SER A 390 33.61 25.66 13.21
C SER A 390 33.24 24.63 14.28
N GLY A 391 32.13 24.78 15.02
CA GLY A 391 31.86 23.83 16.10
C GLY A 391 30.45 23.65 16.64
N HIS A 392 29.43 24.41 16.25
CA HIS A 392 28.09 24.27 16.87
C HIS A 392 26.92 24.40 15.87
N GLY A 393 27.16 24.12 14.59
CA GLY A 393 26.17 24.24 13.52
C GLY A 393 25.69 22.87 13.05
N GLY A 394 24.45 22.49 13.35
CA GLY A 394 23.82 21.26 12.86
C GLY A 394 23.93 21.08 11.34
N VAL A 395 23.72 19.84 10.90
CA VAL A 395 23.92 19.38 9.52
C VAL A 395 23.33 20.33 8.47
N LEU A 396 24.19 20.79 7.56
CA LEU A 396 23.85 21.71 6.48
C LEU A 396 23.40 20.92 5.24
N LEU A 397 22.31 21.38 4.62
CA LEU A 397 21.84 20.89 3.33
C LEU A 397 22.20 21.91 2.24
N ALA A 398 22.89 21.46 1.19
CA ALA A 398 23.25 22.31 0.07
C ALA A 398 22.01 22.87 -0.65
N GLN A 399 22.09 24.12 -1.13
CA GLN A 399 20.96 24.78 -1.78
C GLN A 399 20.44 24.00 -3.00
N SER A 400 21.33 23.38 -3.78
CA SER A 400 21.00 22.55 -4.94
C SER A 400 20.15 21.34 -4.54
N ALA A 401 20.51 20.63 -3.48
CA ALA A 401 19.78 19.49 -2.93
C ALA A 401 18.44 19.94 -2.35
N SER A 402 18.41 21.06 -1.62
CA SER A 402 17.16 21.66 -1.12
C SER A 402 16.19 21.98 -2.25
N GLN A 403 16.66 22.54 -3.38
CA GLN A 403 15.81 22.78 -4.54
C GLN A 403 15.30 21.47 -5.17
N ARG A 404 16.12 20.42 -5.21
CA ARG A 404 15.71 19.10 -5.73
C ARG A 404 14.67 18.44 -4.83
N PHE A 405 14.84 18.51 -3.52
CA PHE A 405 13.83 18.06 -2.55
C PHE A 405 12.51 18.84 -2.69
N ASN A 406 12.54 20.16 -2.88
CA ASN A 406 11.32 20.94 -3.14
C ASN A 406 10.59 20.43 -4.39
N ARG A 407 11.32 20.25 -5.50
CA ARG A 407 10.75 19.69 -6.74
C ARG A 407 10.22 18.27 -6.55
N LEU A 408 10.88 17.45 -5.73
CA LEU A 408 10.43 16.10 -5.40
C LEU A 408 9.12 16.16 -4.61
N SER A 409 8.98 17.07 -3.64
CA SER A 409 7.72 17.28 -2.90
C SER A 409 6.56 17.60 -3.84
N ASP A 410 6.75 18.56 -4.76
CA ASP A 410 5.74 18.94 -5.75
C ASP A 410 5.37 17.76 -6.67
N ARG A 411 6.37 16.97 -7.09
CA ARG A 411 6.16 15.78 -7.93
C ARG A 411 5.42 14.68 -7.19
N LEU A 412 5.74 14.43 -5.93
CA LEU A 412 5.02 13.45 -5.11
C LEU A 412 3.55 13.84 -4.96
N GLU A 413 3.26 15.12 -4.77
CA GLU A 413 1.89 15.61 -4.71
C GLU A 413 1.15 15.42 -6.05
N LEU A 414 1.69 15.99 -7.13
CA LEU A 414 1.01 16.04 -8.42
C LEU A 414 0.95 14.68 -9.13
N LEU A 415 2.07 13.96 -9.18
CA LEU A 415 2.17 12.74 -9.98
C LEU A 415 1.76 11.49 -9.21
N MET A 416 1.87 11.48 -7.88
CA MET A 416 1.58 10.29 -7.08
C MET A 416 0.29 10.45 -6.30
N VAL A 417 0.20 11.44 -5.43
CA VAL A 417 -0.95 11.60 -4.54
C VAL A 417 -2.20 11.92 -5.36
N SER A 418 -2.16 12.93 -6.25
CA SER A 418 -3.31 13.29 -7.11
C SER A 418 -3.71 12.16 -8.05
N GLN A 419 -2.74 11.57 -8.77
CA GLN A 419 -3.01 10.45 -9.68
C GLN A 419 -3.66 9.25 -8.98
N MET A 420 -3.21 8.92 -7.76
CA MET A 420 -3.81 7.84 -6.97
C MET A 420 -5.23 8.20 -6.50
N VAL A 421 -5.50 9.47 -6.17
CA VAL A 421 -6.87 9.92 -5.85
C VAL A 421 -7.79 9.76 -7.06
N GLU A 422 -7.36 10.20 -8.23
CA GLU A 422 -8.12 10.07 -9.48
C GLU A 422 -8.39 8.60 -9.82
N SER A 423 -7.36 7.75 -9.75
CA SER A 423 -7.49 6.32 -10.06
C SER A 423 -8.38 5.59 -9.04
N LEU A 424 -8.38 6.01 -7.76
CA LEU A 424 -9.31 5.49 -6.75
C LEU A 424 -10.75 5.91 -7.03
N ALA A 425 -10.97 7.15 -7.49
CA ALA A 425 -12.29 7.64 -7.87
C ALA A 425 -12.83 6.90 -9.10
N GLU A 426 -11.99 6.66 -10.11
CA GLU A 426 -12.34 5.83 -11.26
C GLU A 426 -12.70 4.41 -10.84
N LYS A 427 -11.90 3.79 -9.94
CA LYS A 427 -12.23 2.48 -9.37
C LYS A 427 -13.60 2.48 -8.66
N ASP A 428 -13.97 3.55 -7.95
CA ASP A 428 -15.30 3.65 -7.31
C ASP A 428 -16.42 3.79 -8.36
N ALA A 429 -16.18 4.53 -9.45
CA ALA A 429 -17.10 4.60 -10.58
C ALA A 429 -17.28 3.23 -11.26
N LEU A 430 -16.20 2.45 -11.45
CA LEU A 430 -16.25 1.11 -12.02
C LEU A 430 -17.06 0.12 -11.17
N VAL A 431 -16.91 0.17 -9.84
CA VAL A 431 -17.73 -0.64 -8.92
C VAL A 431 -19.21 -0.34 -9.13
N ASN A 432 -19.59 0.95 -9.17
CA ASN A 432 -20.97 1.36 -9.39
C ASN A 432 -21.50 0.92 -10.76
N THR A 433 -20.70 1.09 -11.81
CA THR A 433 -21.03 0.65 -13.17
C THR A 433 -21.27 -0.85 -13.23
N TYR A 434 -20.40 -1.65 -12.60
CA TYR A 434 -20.56 -3.10 -12.56
C TYR A 434 -21.85 -3.54 -11.86
N PHE A 435 -22.18 -2.93 -10.71
CA PHE A 435 -23.46 -3.19 -10.03
C PHE A 435 -24.66 -2.79 -10.88
N ASN A 436 -24.60 -1.66 -11.57
CA ASN A 436 -25.69 -1.22 -12.46
C ASN A 436 -25.89 -2.17 -13.65
N ILE A 437 -24.80 -2.66 -14.25
CA ILE A 437 -24.86 -3.65 -15.34
C ILE A 437 -25.49 -4.95 -14.83
N ASN A 438 -25.08 -5.44 -13.66
CA ASN A 438 -25.65 -6.66 -13.08
C ASN A 438 -27.13 -6.50 -12.74
N ALA A 439 -27.52 -5.37 -12.14
CA ALA A 439 -28.93 -5.08 -11.86
C ALA A 439 -29.78 -5.02 -13.16
N GLN A 440 -29.23 -4.47 -14.24
CA GLN A 440 -29.88 -4.46 -15.55
C GLN A 440 -30.03 -5.88 -16.13
N LYS A 441 -29.00 -6.72 -16.04
CA LYS A 441 -29.05 -8.12 -16.47
C LYS A 441 -30.09 -8.91 -15.68
N ASP A 442 -30.15 -8.74 -14.36
CA ASP A 442 -31.14 -9.41 -13.50
C ASP A 442 -32.57 -8.96 -13.83
N SER A 443 -32.77 -7.66 -14.09
CA SER A 443 -34.06 -7.13 -14.51
C SER A 443 -34.50 -7.73 -15.86
N GLU A 444 -33.60 -7.85 -16.83
CA GLU A 444 -33.92 -8.44 -18.13
C GLU A 444 -34.18 -9.95 -18.03
N ALA A 445 -33.38 -10.68 -17.25
CA ALA A 445 -33.59 -12.10 -16.98
C ALA A 445 -34.96 -12.34 -16.33
N THR A 446 -35.33 -11.51 -15.35
CA THR A 446 -36.65 -11.55 -14.71
C THR A 446 -37.77 -11.23 -15.69
N ALA A 447 -37.60 -10.21 -16.55
CA ALA A 447 -38.58 -9.86 -17.57
C ALA A 447 -38.81 -11.02 -18.57
N ARG A 448 -37.74 -11.73 -18.94
CA ARG A 448 -37.81 -12.92 -19.82
C ARG A 448 -38.47 -14.10 -19.12
N LEU A 449 -38.15 -14.35 -17.85
CA LEU A 449 -38.79 -15.39 -17.04
C LEU A 449 -40.29 -15.11 -16.93
N THR A 450 -40.66 -13.88 -16.60
CA THR A 450 -42.06 -13.44 -16.57
C THR A 450 -42.73 -13.61 -17.92
N ARG A 451 -42.10 -13.22 -19.04
CA ARG A 451 -42.65 -13.44 -20.39
C ARG A 451 -42.91 -14.92 -20.67
N SER A 452 -42.00 -15.79 -20.25
CA SER A 452 -42.11 -17.24 -20.43
C SER A 452 -43.20 -17.85 -19.55
N ALA A 453 -43.28 -17.43 -18.28
CA ALA A 453 -44.34 -17.83 -17.36
C ALA A 453 -45.72 -17.38 -17.85
N THR A 454 -45.84 -16.15 -18.36
CA THR A 454 -47.09 -15.66 -18.96
C THR A 454 -47.46 -16.45 -20.22
N LEU A 455 -46.47 -16.88 -21.02
CA LEU A 455 -46.72 -17.76 -22.16
C LEU A 455 -47.23 -19.13 -21.70
N LEU A 456 -46.62 -19.74 -20.69
CA LEU A 456 -47.08 -21.00 -20.11
C LEU A 456 -48.49 -20.88 -19.53
N ALA A 457 -48.80 -19.79 -18.82
CA ALA A 457 -50.14 -19.54 -18.30
C ALA A 457 -51.17 -19.42 -19.44
N LYS A 458 -50.84 -18.71 -20.52
CA LYS A 458 -51.69 -18.64 -21.73
C LYS A 458 -51.90 -20.00 -22.37
N LEU A 459 -50.86 -20.83 -22.40
CA LEU A 459 -50.92 -22.19 -22.92
C LEU A 459 -51.85 -23.07 -22.05
N SER A 460 -51.77 -22.95 -20.71
CA SER A 460 -52.68 -23.66 -19.80
C SER A 460 -54.15 -23.30 -20.01
N VAL A 461 -54.48 -22.03 -20.27
CA VAL A 461 -55.86 -21.60 -20.58
C VAL A 461 -56.40 -22.29 -21.84
N LEU A 462 -55.53 -22.59 -22.81
CA LEU A 462 -55.90 -23.30 -24.05
C LEU A 462 -56.07 -24.80 -23.82
N PHE A 463 -55.20 -25.43 -23.03
CA PHE A 463 -55.19 -26.90 -22.87
C PHE A 463 -56.09 -27.44 -21.77
N LEU A 464 -56.46 -26.63 -20.77
CA LEU A 464 -57.31 -27.08 -19.66
C LEU A 464 -58.72 -27.51 -20.12
N PRO A 465 -59.44 -26.75 -20.98
CA PRO A 465 -60.73 -27.18 -21.50
C PRO A 465 -60.65 -28.43 -22.38
N VAL A 466 -59.58 -28.54 -23.17
CA VAL A 466 -59.32 -29.72 -24.02
C VAL A 466 -59.05 -30.96 -23.16
N SER A 467 -58.30 -30.81 -22.07
CA SER A 467 -58.04 -31.88 -21.11
C SER A 467 -59.33 -32.33 -20.41
N LEU A 468 -60.19 -31.38 -20.01
CA LEU A 468 -61.50 -31.67 -19.42
C LEU A 468 -62.44 -32.36 -20.41
N MET A 469 -62.46 -31.92 -21.66
CA MET A 469 -63.20 -32.61 -22.73
C MET A 469 -62.69 -34.04 -22.92
N THR A 470 -61.38 -34.22 -23.01
CA THR A 470 -60.77 -35.55 -23.22
C THR A 470 -61.10 -36.48 -22.05
N SER A 471 -61.08 -35.94 -20.81
CA SER A 471 -61.53 -36.66 -19.62
C SER A 471 -63.01 -37.03 -19.69
N TYR A 472 -63.88 -36.11 -20.12
CA TYR A 472 -65.32 -36.38 -20.27
C TYR A 472 -65.62 -37.55 -21.21
N PHE A 473 -64.98 -37.60 -22.39
CA PHE A 473 -65.11 -38.73 -23.31
C PHE A 473 -64.43 -40.02 -22.83
N SER A 474 -63.56 -39.93 -21.83
CA SER A 474 -62.91 -41.09 -21.19
C SER A 474 -63.73 -41.69 -20.05
N ILE A 475 -64.82 -41.04 -19.61
CA ILE A 475 -65.69 -41.56 -18.55
C ILE A 475 -66.56 -42.70 -19.10
N GLN A 476 -66.46 -43.88 -18.48
CA GLN A 476 -67.23 -45.07 -18.85
C GLN A 476 -68.51 -45.17 -18.01
N ILE A 477 -69.52 -44.36 -18.32
CA ILE A 477 -70.87 -44.52 -17.77
C ILE A 477 -71.63 -45.52 -18.64
N GLN A 478 -72.29 -46.51 -18.01
CA GLN A 478 -73.00 -47.60 -18.69
C GLN A 478 -74.10 -47.10 -19.66
N ASP A 479 -74.73 -45.95 -19.39
CA ASP A 479 -75.75 -45.32 -20.25
C ASP A 479 -75.19 -44.57 -21.47
N LEU A 480 -73.88 -44.33 -21.56
CA LEU A 480 -73.24 -43.61 -22.67
C LEU A 480 -72.32 -44.51 -23.52
N GLN A 481 -72.19 -45.79 -23.19
CA GLN A 481 -71.44 -46.76 -23.98
C GLN A 481 -72.19 -47.08 -25.28
N GLY A 482 -71.69 -46.53 -26.40
CA GLY A 482 -72.21 -46.78 -27.75
C GLY A 482 -72.85 -45.57 -28.45
N VAL A 483 -73.01 -44.44 -27.75
CA VAL A 483 -73.63 -43.22 -28.31
C VAL A 483 -72.62 -42.33 -29.04
N TYR A 484 -71.37 -42.29 -28.57
CA TYR A 484 -70.33 -41.43 -29.14
C TYR A 484 -69.48 -42.15 -30.18
N SER A 485 -69.37 -41.56 -31.37
CA SER A 485 -68.47 -42.02 -32.43
C SER A 485 -67.11 -41.34 -32.33
N ALA A 486 -66.08 -41.93 -32.95
CA ALA A 486 -64.77 -41.29 -33.12
C ALA A 486 -64.88 -39.93 -33.84
N LYS A 487 -65.89 -39.74 -34.70
CA LYS A 487 -66.15 -38.47 -35.38
C LYS A 487 -66.60 -37.38 -34.39
N ASP A 488 -67.44 -37.72 -33.41
CA ASP A 488 -67.98 -36.76 -32.44
C ASP A 488 -66.89 -36.21 -31.53
N TYR A 489 -65.94 -37.06 -31.13
CA TYR A 489 -64.75 -36.64 -30.39
C TYR A 489 -63.94 -35.57 -31.15
N TRP A 490 -63.62 -35.81 -32.43
CA TRP A 490 -62.84 -34.86 -33.23
C TRP A 490 -63.59 -33.56 -33.53
N TYR A 491 -64.93 -33.61 -33.69
CA TYR A 491 -65.75 -32.40 -33.81
C TYR A 491 -65.78 -31.59 -32.51
N SER A 492 -66.01 -32.24 -31.36
CA SER A 492 -65.96 -31.57 -30.05
C SER A 492 -64.58 -30.98 -29.76
N PHE A 493 -63.51 -31.69 -30.11
CA PHE A 493 -62.13 -31.19 -30.00
C PHE A 493 -61.93 -29.92 -30.83
N ALA A 494 -62.34 -29.93 -32.11
CA ALA A 494 -62.18 -28.79 -33.00
C ALA A 494 -62.97 -27.56 -32.51
N ILE A 495 -64.19 -27.76 -32.02
CA ILE A 495 -65.05 -26.68 -31.48
C ILE A 495 -64.43 -26.11 -30.20
N ILE A 496 -64.05 -26.95 -29.23
CA ILE A 496 -63.52 -26.50 -27.94
C ILE A 496 -62.15 -25.83 -28.10
N MET A 497 -61.30 -26.36 -28.98
CA MET A 497 -60.00 -25.73 -29.28
C MET A 497 -60.19 -24.37 -29.95
N SER A 498 -61.11 -24.25 -30.90
CA SER A 498 -61.42 -22.98 -31.58
C SER A 498 -62.01 -21.94 -30.61
N ILE A 499 -62.96 -22.34 -29.76
CA ILE A 499 -63.54 -21.46 -28.73
C ILE A 499 -62.47 -21.03 -27.73
N SER A 500 -61.60 -21.94 -27.29
CA SER A 500 -60.51 -21.62 -26.35
C SER A 500 -59.49 -20.65 -26.97
N PHE A 501 -59.21 -20.80 -28.27
CA PHE A 501 -58.35 -19.87 -29.01
C PHE A 501 -58.97 -18.47 -29.14
N VAL A 502 -60.26 -18.40 -29.50
CA VAL A 502 -61.00 -17.13 -29.58
C VAL A 502 -61.08 -16.47 -28.19
N ALA A 503 -61.38 -17.24 -27.15
CA ALA A 503 -61.41 -16.76 -25.77
C ALA A 503 -60.05 -16.20 -25.35
N LEU A 504 -58.93 -16.88 -25.65
CA LEU A 504 -57.58 -16.38 -25.37
C LEU A 504 -57.32 -15.04 -26.06
N PHE A 505 -57.71 -14.88 -27.32
CA PHE A 505 -57.57 -13.61 -28.04
C PHE A 505 -58.40 -12.49 -27.43
N PHE A 506 -59.68 -12.77 -27.12
CA PHE A 506 -60.58 -11.82 -26.47
C PHE A 506 -60.09 -11.42 -25.07
N PHE A 507 -59.72 -12.38 -24.22
CA PHE A 507 -59.19 -12.10 -22.89
C PHE A 507 -57.85 -11.37 -22.95
N SER A 508 -56.97 -11.67 -23.93
CA SER A 508 -55.71 -10.95 -24.10
C SER A 508 -55.93 -9.49 -24.54
N LYS A 509 -56.90 -9.23 -25.42
CA LYS A 509 -57.30 -7.87 -25.84
C LYS A 509 -57.99 -7.10 -24.71
N LEU A 510 -58.89 -7.77 -23.98
CA LEU A 510 -59.61 -7.21 -22.85
C LEU A 510 -58.65 -6.83 -21.72
N LEU A 511 -57.70 -7.70 -21.36
CA LEU A 511 -56.68 -7.41 -20.36
C LEU A 511 -55.81 -6.22 -20.76
N MET A 512 -55.41 -6.12 -22.03
CA MET A 512 -54.65 -4.96 -22.52
C MET A 512 -55.46 -3.67 -22.38
N TRP A 513 -56.72 -3.68 -22.80
CA TRP A 513 -57.62 -2.53 -22.67
C TRP A 513 -57.87 -2.12 -21.21
N VAL A 514 -58.08 -3.08 -20.31
CA VAL A 514 -58.23 -2.84 -18.87
C VAL A 514 -56.95 -2.25 -18.28
N THR A 515 -55.79 -2.78 -18.67
CA THR A 515 -54.48 -2.29 -18.17
C THR A 515 -54.20 -0.87 -18.65
N GLU A 516 -54.43 -0.57 -19.92
CA GLU A 516 -54.29 0.79 -20.47
C GLU A 516 -55.24 1.79 -19.81
N SER A 517 -56.49 1.35 -19.55
CA SER A 517 -57.48 2.18 -18.85
C SER A 517 -57.08 2.45 -17.39
N LEU A 518 -56.53 1.46 -16.70
CA LEU A 518 -56.01 1.60 -15.33
C LEU A 518 -54.77 2.50 -15.27
N ASP A 519 -53.85 2.37 -16.21
CA ASP A 519 -52.66 3.24 -16.31
C ASP A 519 -53.03 4.70 -16.59
N ALA A 520 -54.03 4.93 -17.44
CA ALA A 520 -54.57 6.26 -17.69
C ALA A 520 -55.20 6.86 -16.42
N LEU A 521 -55.93 6.06 -15.66
CA LEU A 521 -56.53 6.44 -14.37
C LEU A 521 -55.46 6.74 -13.32
N LEU A 522 -54.44 5.90 -13.19
CA LEU A 522 -53.30 6.10 -12.27
C LEU A 522 -52.54 7.38 -12.61
N LYS A 523 -52.30 7.67 -13.89
CA LYS A 523 -51.68 8.92 -14.33
C LYS A 523 -52.55 10.13 -13.97
N GLN A 524 -53.87 10.07 -14.22
CA GLN A 524 -54.79 11.15 -13.85
C GLN A 524 -54.84 11.38 -12.34
N ILE A 525 -54.89 10.32 -11.53
CA ILE A 525 -54.86 10.40 -10.06
C ILE A 525 -53.52 10.99 -9.58
N SER A 526 -52.39 10.59 -10.16
CA SER A 526 -51.08 11.16 -9.80
C SER A 526 -50.98 12.66 -10.13
N HIS A 527 -51.54 13.09 -11.26
CA HIS A 527 -51.59 14.49 -11.66
C HIS A 527 -52.55 15.31 -10.79
N ALA A 528 -53.70 14.74 -10.42
CA ALA A 528 -54.66 15.35 -9.50
C ALA A 528 -54.05 15.50 -8.10
N SER A 529 -53.36 14.47 -7.59
CA SER A 529 -52.66 14.49 -6.31
C SER A 529 -51.50 15.50 -6.29
N LYS A 530 -50.67 15.55 -7.34
CA LYS A 530 -49.63 16.58 -7.49
C LYS A 530 -50.21 18.00 -7.56
N ARG A 531 -51.33 18.20 -8.26
CA ARG A 531 -52.03 19.51 -8.30
C ARG A 531 -52.62 19.88 -6.95
N PHE A 532 -53.22 18.92 -6.24
CA PHE A 532 -53.79 19.14 -4.92
C PHE A 532 -52.70 19.50 -3.90
N PHE A 533 -51.58 18.78 -3.89
CA PHE A 533 -50.42 19.03 -3.03
C PHE A 533 -49.75 20.38 -3.33
N ASN A 534 -49.58 20.73 -4.60
CA ASN A 534 -49.04 22.04 -4.99
C ASN A 534 -49.99 23.19 -4.63
N ASN A 535 -51.30 22.99 -4.73
CA ASN A 535 -52.29 24.00 -4.33
C ASN A 535 -52.37 24.13 -2.80
N THR A 536 -52.30 23.05 -2.02
CA THR A 536 -52.21 23.14 -0.55
C THR A 536 -50.93 23.82 -0.09
N LYS A 537 -49.79 23.56 -0.75
CA LYS A 537 -48.52 24.26 -0.47
C LYS A 537 -48.64 25.76 -0.75
N LYS A 538 -49.29 26.15 -1.85
CA LYS A 538 -49.57 27.58 -2.17
C LYS A 538 -50.52 28.23 -1.17
N TYR A 539 -51.59 27.55 -0.77
CA TYR A 539 -52.52 28.05 0.25
C TYR A 539 -51.87 28.19 1.63
N CYS A 540 -51.00 27.26 2.01
CA CYS A 540 -50.24 27.34 3.26
C CYS A 540 -49.25 28.51 3.24
N PHE A 541 -48.54 28.73 2.11
CA PHE A 541 -47.64 29.86 1.93
C PHE A 541 -48.38 31.22 1.95
N GLN A 542 -49.56 31.32 1.33
CA GLN A 542 -50.38 32.55 1.39
C GLN A 542 -50.92 32.82 2.80
N LYS A 543 -51.29 31.78 3.55
CA LYS A 543 -51.77 31.91 4.94
C LYS A 543 -50.65 32.29 5.91
N LEU A 544 -49.41 31.84 5.68
CA LEU A 544 -48.23 32.28 6.43
C LEU A 544 -47.85 33.74 6.11
N ARG A 545 -47.99 34.18 4.86
CA ARG A 545 -47.72 35.56 4.46
C ARG A 545 -48.72 36.58 5.05
N LYS A 546 -50.01 36.22 5.14
CA LYS A 546 -51.05 37.04 5.79
C LYS A 546 -50.97 37.12 7.33
N LYS A 547 -50.05 36.37 7.96
CA LYS A 547 -49.87 36.36 9.42
C LYS A 547 -48.64 37.19 9.88
N ASN A 548 -47.86 37.68 8.93
CA ASN A 548 -46.64 38.49 9.12
C ASN A 548 -46.77 39.92 8.57
N GLU A 549 -47.97 40.30 8.11
CA GLU A 549 -48.45 41.68 7.96
C GLU A 549 -49.49 41.93 9.05
#